data_AF-I5C369-F1
#
_entry.id   AF-I5C369-F1
#
_cell.length_a   1.000
_cell.length_b   1.000
_cell.length_c   1.000
_cell.angle_alpha   90.00
_cell.angle_beta   90.00
_cell.angle_gamma   90.00
#
_symmetry.space_group_name_H-M   'P 1'
#
loop_
_entity.id
_entity.type
_entity.pdbx_description
1 polymer ?
#
loop_
_entity_poly.entity_id
_entity_poly.type
_entity_poly.pdbx_seq_one_letter_code
_entity_poly.pdbx_strand_id
1 'polypeptide(L)'
;MFLMTKTLNSMRFIKIDIWHGVIFLFSMYNVSCNEKGQKDNVNNVEEYLTSSLTIPLDSISNFEFNFIQSINSDDGEELVNLNKIANTLDFYKVENGELISRIFLNDDEKFGRFTPQGFYYHNEDSIFIFPQMTLNGTLLLDKNGEIQKKYLLPIPEDSNHPLALNHPSVPSSPTIYHENKLYAAIGSLKSSSHGNGIDPNTKIYLVADLLNNEIIINNTLKYPKSYHNRYTTNHHITLLREYVKNEFIISSYPLLDSLYIHDMDFNLLSTKVAKSKFFEGFKEIPKNTPVENYTKYIVSESSYGRLIYDPYKKLYYRFVLIGRFFDENEDSESISSRKNNFSVLVLNKDFELLNEIVFPGSTYSNYSAFVGKKGLYLPKINSYYKNLSEDYITYDIFDFEKKIVYQF
;
A
#
# COMPACT_ATOMS: atom_id res chain seq x y z
N MET A 1 -3.46 -40.32 -44.42
CA MET A 1 -3.07 -41.74 -44.56
C MET A 1 -2.97 -42.32 -43.15
N PHE A 2 -3.96 -43.15 -42.76
CA PHE A 2 -4.13 -43.90 -41.48
C PHE A 2 -4.08 -43.07 -40.16
N LEU A 3 -5.13 -42.75 -39.41
CA LEU A 3 -6.35 -43.43 -38.89
C LEU A 3 -6.10 -44.61 -37.93
N MET A 4 -6.45 -44.40 -36.65
CA MET A 4 -7.04 -45.34 -35.66
C MET A 4 -6.20 -46.59 -35.28
N THR A 5 -6.27 -47.26 -34.12
CA THR A 5 -7.21 -47.44 -33.00
C THR A 5 -6.49 -48.34 -31.99
N LYS A 6 -6.84 -48.32 -30.70
CA LYS A 6 -6.86 -49.56 -29.88
C LYS A 6 -7.79 -49.41 -28.68
N THR A 7 -8.92 -50.10 -28.79
CA THR A 7 -9.95 -50.32 -27.76
C THR A 7 -9.75 -51.66 -27.06
N LEU A 8 -10.35 -51.75 -25.87
CA LEU A 8 -10.40 -52.87 -24.91
C LEU A 8 -10.93 -54.22 -25.46
N ASN A 9 -10.55 -55.30 -24.75
CA ASN A 9 -11.37 -56.45 -24.31
C ASN A 9 -10.43 -57.52 -23.70
N SER A 10 -10.75 -58.40 -22.75
CA SER A 10 -11.90 -58.64 -21.87
C SER A 10 -11.55 -59.79 -20.90
N MET A 11 -12.20 -59.78 -19.73
CA MET A 11 -12.47 -60.81 -18.69
C MET A 11 -11.92 -62.25 -18.79
N ARG A 12 -11.56 -62.79 -17.60
CA ARG A 12 -12.15 -64.05 -17.08
C ARG A 12 -12.06 -64.18 -15.55
N PHE A 13 -13.23 -64.36 -14.92
CA PHE A 13 -13.44 -64.81 -13.53
C PHE A 13 -13.45 -66.35 -13.44
N ILE A 14 -13.28 -66.88 -12.22
CA ILE A 14 -13.61 -68.22 -11.63
C ILE A 14 -12.45 -68.54 -10.63
N LYS A 15 -12.58 -68.90 -9.34
CA LYS A 15 -13.65 -69.53 -8.53
C LYS A 15 -13.39 -69.23 -7.03
N ILE A 16 -14.46 -69.30 -6.23
CA ILE A 16 -14.51 -69.23 -4.76
C ILE A 16 -14.13 -70.60 -4.17
N ASP A 17 -13.43 -70.60 -3.03
CA ASP A 17 -13.53 -71.66 -2.01
C ASP A 17 -13.35 -71.08 -0.59
N ILE A 18 -13.92 -71.79 0.37
CA ILE A 18 -14.53 -71.33 1.63
C ILE A 18 -13.78 -71.93 2.84
N TRP A 19 -13.56 -71.10 3.87
CA TRP A 19 -13.36 -71.39 5.31
C TRP A 19 -12.04 -72.01 5.82
N HIS A 20 -11.42 -71.38 6.84
CA HIS A 20 -11.53 -71.73 8.28
C HIS A 20 -10.91 -70.61 9.13
N GLY A 21 -11.59 -70.26 10.22
CA GLY A 21 -11.24 -69.13 11.08
C GLY A 21 -10.02 -69.35 11.97
N VAL A 22 -9.32 -68.25 12.27
CA VAL A 22 -8.56 -68.07 13.50
C VAL A 22 -8.80 -66.62 13.95
N ILE A 23 -9.44 -66.49 15.10
CA ILE A 23 -9.61 -65.24 15.84
C ILE A 23 -8.25 -64.86 16.42
N PHE A 24 -7.66 -63.76 15.96
CA PHE A 24 -6.58 -63.08 16.66
C PHE A 24 -7.08 -61.70 17.10
N LEU A 25 -7.36 -61.60 18.40
CA LEU A 25 -7.47 -60.35 19.13
C LEU A 25 -6.15 -59.59 18.99
N PHE A 26 -6.13 -58.54 18.18
CA PHE A 26 -5.09 -57.52 18.25
C PHE A 26 -5.67 -56.26 18.87
N SER A 27 -5.17 -56.01 20.07
CA SER A 27 -5.43 -54.87 20.94
C SER A 27 -5.23 -53.54 20.22
N MET A 28 -6.17 -52.62 20.48
CA MET A 28 -6.11 -51.21 20.18
C MET A 28 -4.73 -50.60 20.50
N TYR A 29 -4.08 -50.04 19.47
CA TYR A 29 -3.29 -48.83 19.59
C TYR A 29 -3.68 -47.92 18.43
N ASN A 30 -4.75 -47.16 18.65
CA ASN A 30 -5.04 -45.96 17.87
C ASN A 30 -3.94 -44.95 18.18
N VAL A 31 -2.85 -44.97 17.41
CA VAL A 31 -2.02 -43.77 17.26
C VAL A 31 -2.74 -42.88 16.26
N SER A 32 -3.80 -42.24 16.75
CA SER A 32 -4.26 -40.99 16.16
C SER A 32 -3.15 -39.98 16.43
N CYS A 33 -2.37 -39.68 15.39
CA CYS A 33 -1.65 -38.42 15.36
C CYS A 33 -2.72 -37.33 15.46
N ASN A 34 -2.89 -36.79 16.67
CA ASN A 34 -3.35 -35.44 16.84
C ASN A 34 -2.31 -34.56 16.11
N GLU A 35 -2.56 -34.28 14.84
CA GLU A 35 -2.19 -32.97 14.31
C GLU A 35 -2.96 -31.98 15.18
N LYS A 36 -2.32 -31.54 16.26
CA LYS A 36 -2.53 -30.20 16.78
C LYS A 36 -2.08 -29.28 15.66
N GLY A 37 -2.92 -29.13 14.63
CA GLY A 37 -2.96 -27.91 13.87
C GLY A 37 -3.12 -26.82 14.91
N GLN A 38 -2.08 -26.01 15.09
CA GLN A 38 -2.25 -24.68 15.62
C GLN A 38 -3.37 -24.07 14.78
N LYS A 39 -4.59 -24.07 15.31
CA LYS A 39 -5.54 -23.03 14.97
C LYS A 39 -4.86 -21.77 15.43
N ASP A 40 -4.07 -21.17 14.56
CA ASP A 40 -3.77 -19.76 14.69
C ASP A 40 -5.12 -19.10 14.94
N ASN A 41 -5.27 -18.42 16.08
CA ASN A 41 -6.37 -17.51 16.30
C ASN A 41 -6.23 -16.42 15.24
N VAL A 42 -6.68 -16.70 14.02
CA VAL A 42 -6.92 -15.70 13.00
C VAL A 42 -8.09 -14.91 13.54
N ASN A 43 -7.77 -13.78 14.17
CA ASN A 43 -8.79 -12.85 14.67
C ASN A 43 -9.80 -12.63 13.55
N ASN A 44 -11.09 -12.92 13.81
CA ASN A 44 -12.12 -12.68 12.81
C ASN A 44 -12.22 -11.17 12.58
N VAL A 45 -11.89 -10.72 11.38
CA VAL A 45 -11.89 -9.30 11.00
C VAL A 45 -13.25 -8.64 11.21
N GLU A 46 -14.33 -9.42 11.10
CA GLU A 46 -15.70 -8.97 11.33
C GLU A 46 -15.94 -8.48 12.76
N GLU A 47 -15.15 -8.94 13.74
CA GLU A 47 -15.25 -8.47 15.13
C GLU A 47 -14.85 -7.00 15.31
N TYR A 48 -14.08 -6.46 14.36
CA TYR A 48 -13.60 -5.08 14.37
C TYR A 48 -14.41 -4.18 13.44
N LEU A 49 -15.26 -4.75 12.58
CA LEU A 49 -16.12 -4.01 11.67
C LEU A 49 -17.22 -3.29 12.46
N THR A 50 -17.25 -1.96 12.39
CA THR A 50 -18.23 -1.16 13.16
C THR A 50 -19.35 -0.58 12.31
N SER A 51 -19.04 -0.24 11.06
CA SER A 51 -19.96 0.45 10.15
C SER A 51 -19.38 0.49 8.74
N SER A 52 -20.12 1.06 7.79
CA SER A 52 -19.64 1.37 6.46
C SER A 52 -19.96 2.81 6.07
N LEU A 53 -19.24 3.33 5.08
CA LEU A 53 -19.49 4.59 4.40
C LEU A 53 -19.70 4.28 2.91
N THR A 54 -20.77 4.81 2.32
CA THR A 54 -21.01 4.71 0.88
C THR A 54 -20.85 6.10 0.26
N ILE A 55 -19.97 6.21 -0.74
CA ILE A 55 -19.76 7.43 -1.52
C ILE A 55 -20.42 7.22 -2.88
N PRO A 56 -21.53 7.91 -3.20
CA PRO A 56 -22.10 7.88 -4.55
C PRO A 56 -21.14 8.55 -5.55
N LEU A 57 -21.08 7.99 -6.75
CA LEU A 57 -20.29 8.49 -7.86
C LEU A 57 -21.23 9.10 -8.91
N ASP A 58 -20.90 10.31 -9.36
CA ASP A 58 -21.56 10.93 -10.50
C ASP A 58 -20.92 10.48 -11.82
N SER A 59 -21.39 11.00 -12.96
CA SER A 59 -20.92 10.62 -14.29
C SER A 59 -19.46 10.98 -14.61
N ILE A 60 -18.77 11.73 -13.75
CA ILE A 60 -17.40 12.20 -13.93
C ILE A 60 -16.46 11.56 -12.88
N SER A 61 -17.02 11.13 -11.76
CA SER A 61 -16.31 10.42 -10.70
C SER A 61 -15.90 9.01 -11.15
N ASN A 62 -14.85 8.46 -10.54
CA ASN A 62 -14.47 7.07 -10.76
C ASN A 62 -14.15 6.38 -9.42
N PHE A 63 -14.18 5.05 -9.42
CA PHE A 63 -14.04 4.27 -8.19
C PHE A 63 -12.58 4.11 -7.70
N GLU A 64 -11.56 4.55 -8.44
CA GLU A 64 -10.18 4.14 -8.19
C GLU A 64 -9.60 4.68 -6.87
N PHE A 65 -9.95 5.90 -6.47
CA PHE A 65 -9.56 6.56 -5.21
C PHE A 65 -8.11 6.28 -4.78
N ASN A 66 -7.18 6.27 -5.74
CA ASN A 66 -5.78 5.90 -5.51
C ASN A 66 -4.94 7.05 -4.91
N PHE A 67 -5.46 8.27 -4.97
CA PHE A 67 -4.80 9.49 -4.52
C PHE A 67 -5.75 10.22 -3.59
N ILE A 68 -5.64 9.95 -2.29
CA ILE A 68 -6.55 10.46 -1.29
C ILE A 68 -5.82 11.10 -0.11
N GLN A 69 -6.51 12.03 0.56
CA GLN A 69 -6.13 12.57 1.85
C GLN A 69 -7.39 12.79 2.69
N SER A 70 -7.41 12.29 3.92
CA SER A 70 -8.44 12.67 4.88
C SER A 70 -8.02 13.95 5.59
N ILE A 71 -8.95 14.89 5.70
CA ILE A 71 -8.73 16.22 6.27
C ILE A 71 -9.84 16.55 7.27
N ASN A 72 -9.57 17.52 8.14
CA ASN A 72 -10.61 18.18 8.91
C ASN A 72 -10.70 19.63 8.39
N SER A 73 -11.87 19.98 7.86
CA SER A 73 -12.24 21.35 7.48
C SER A 73 -13.15 21.96 8.56
N ASP A 74 -13.57 23.21 8.37
CA ASP A 74 -14.58 23.84 9.21
C ASP A 74 -15.95 23.14 9.09
N ASP A 75 -16.21 22.47 7.96
CA ASP A 75 -17.45 21.74 7.66
C ASP A 75 -17.44 20.28 8.15
N GLY A 76 -16.32 19.81 8.72
CA GLY A 76 -16.19 18.50 9.35
C GLY A 76 -15.06 17.64 8.78
N GLU A 77 -15.21 16.33 8.87
CA GLU A 77 -14.23 15.38 8.33
C GLU A 77 -14.51 15.13 6.85
N GLU A 78 -13.51 15.36 6.01
CA GLU A 78 -13.61 15.22 4.55
C GLU A 78 -12.56 14.25 4.01
N LEU A 79 -12.88 13.68 2.86
CA LEU A 79 -11.98 12.88 2.04
C LEU A 79 -11.78 13.60 0.72
N VAL A 80 -10.55 14.05 0.50
CA VAL A 80 -10.13 14.66 -0.77
C VAL A 80 -9.59 13.57 -1.68
N ASN A 81 -10.07 13.50 -2.92
CA ASN A 81 -9.61 12.55 -3.93
C ASN A 81 -9.13 13.28 -5.18
N LEU A 82 -7.91 12.99 -5.62
CA LEU A 82 -7.43 13.40 -6.94
C LEU A 82 -7.86 12.36 -7.97
N ASN A 83 -8.92 12.70 -8.71
CA ASN A 83 -9.40 11.94 -9.84
C ASN A 83 -8.52 12.24 -11.06
N LYS A 84 -7.58 11.33 -11.37
CA LYS A 84 -6.68 11.47 -12.51
C LYS A 84 -7.31 11.23 -13.88
N ILE A 85 -8.51 10.64 -13.93
CA ILE A 85 -9.21 10.39 -15.19
C ILE A 85 -9.91 11.69 -15.64
N ALA A 86 -10.66 12.31 -14.74
CA ALA A 86 -11.34 13.58 -15.00
C ALA A 86 -10.42 14.81 -14.82
N ASN A 87 -9.23 14.62 -14.24
CA ASN A 87 -8.35 15.70 -13.75
C ASN A 87 -9.10 16.64 -12.81
N THR A 88 -9.61 16.10 -11.71
CA THR A 88 -10.34 16.87 -10.70
C THR A 88 -9.84 16.57 -9.29
N LEU A 89 -10.01 17.54 -8.40
CA LEU A 89 -9.88 17.34 -6.95
C LEU A 89 -11.28 17.37 -6.35
N ASP A 90 -11.72 16.24 -5.83
CA ASP A 90 -13.08 16.01 -5.37
C ASP A 90 -13.11 15.94 -3.84
N PHE A 91 -14.04 16.67 -3.22
CA PHE A 91 -14.16 16.78 -1.76
C PHE A 91 -15.43 16.08 -1.30
N TYR A 92 -15.30 15.01 -0.53
CA TYR A 92 -16.43 14.23 -0.03
C TYR A 92 -16.55 14.34 1.50
N LYS A 93 -17.76 14.51 2.03
CA LYS A 93 -18.00 14.39 3.48
C LYS A 93 -17.81 12.95 3.92
N VAL A 94 -16.99 12.72 4.94
CA VAL A 94 -16.80 11.37 5.51
C VAL A 94 -18.01 10.91 6.32
N GLU A 95 -18.88 11.83 6.75
CA GLU A 95 -20.09 11.49 7.49
C GLU A 95 -21.10 10.69 6.67
N ASN A 96 -21.35 11.11 5.43
CA ASN A 96 -22.44 10.60 4.58
C ASN A 96 -22.03 10.30 3.12
N GLY A 97 -20.78 10.60 2.73
CA GLY A 97 -20.24 10.34 1.40
C GLY A 97 -20.62 11.39 0.36
N GLU A 98 -21.29 12.46 0.74
CA GLU A 98 -21.75 13.53 -0.16
C GLU A 98 -20.56 14.27 -0.79
N LEU A 99 -20.58 14.45 -2.11
CA LEU A 99 -19.67 15.33 -2.83
C LEU A 99 -20.01 16.79 -2.50
N ILE A 100 -19.12 17.48 -1.81
CA ILE A 100 -19.26 18.89 -1.39
C ILE A 100 -18.92 19.82 -2.54
N SER A 101 -17.76 19.58 -3.15
CA SER A 101 -17.19 20.46 -4.16
C SER A 101 -16.21 19.69 -5.03
N ARG A 102 -15.89 20.30 -6.18
CA ARG A 102 -14.97 19.77 -7.18
C ARG A 102 -14.16 20.90 -7.80
N ILE A 103 -12.84 20.76 -7.78
CA ILE A 103 -11.92 21.63 -8.51
C ILE A 103 -11.53 20.93 -9.81
N PHE A 104 -11.82 21.56 -10.94
CA PHE A 104 -11.41 21.08 -12.26
C PHE A 104 -9.98 21.55 -12.57
N LEU A 105 -9.11 20.62 -12.96
CA LEU A 105 -7.69 20.86 -13.27
C LEU A 105 -7.38 20.71 -14.77
N ASN A 106 -8.41 20.60 -15.61
CA ASN A 106 -8.33 20.35 -17.05
C ASN A 106 -8.53 21.60 -17.92
N ASP A 107 -8.63 22.78 -17.30
CA ASP A 107 -8.65 24.05 -18.02
C ASP A 107 -7.22 24.42 -18.48
N ASP A 108 -6.95 24.17 -19.77
CA ASP A 108 -5.65 24.46 -20.39
C ASP A 108 -5.30 25.96 -20.36
N GLU A 109 -6.28 26.88 -20.33
CA GLU A 109 -6.01 28.31 -20.24
C GLU A 109 -5.55 28.70 -18.83
N LYS A 110 -6.17 28.10 -17.81
CA LYS A 110 -5.87 28.36 -16.40
C LYS A 110 -4.61 27.62 -15.92
N PHE A 111 -4.52 26.33 -16.18
CA PHE A 111 -3.47 25.45 -15.63
C PHE A 111 -2.32 25.18 -16.61
N GLY A 112 -2.54 25.43 -17.90
CA GLY A 112 -1.67 24.91 -18.96
C GLY A 112 -1.79 23.40 -19.10
N ARG A 113 -1.03 22.82 -20.02
CA ARG A 113 -0.91 21.36 -20.14
C ARG A 113 -0.20 20.80 -18.90
N PHE A 114 -1.00 20.43 -17.90
CA PHE A 114 -0.56 20.01 -16.59
C PHE A 114 -1.12 18.62 -16.30
N THR A 115 -0.24 17.68 -15.95
CA THR A 115 -0.64 16.32 -15.54
C THR A 115 -0.32 16.15 -14.07
N PRO A 116 -1.33 16.06 -13.18
CA PRO A 116 -1.10 15.92 -11.76
C PRO A 116 -0.51 14.55 -11.41
N GLN A 117 0.62 14.53 -10.71
CA GLN A 117 1.21 13.35 -10.09
C GLN A 117 0.48 12.96 -8.81
N GLY A 118 0.17 13.96 -7.98
CA GLY A 118 -0.41 13.83 -6.66
C GLY A 118 -0.67 15.22 -6.09
N PHE A 119 -1.18 15.30 -4.87
CA PHE A 119 -1.50 16.55 -4.21
C PHE A 119 -1.17 16.49 -2.72
N TYR A 120 -1.22 17.65 -2.07
CA TYR A 120 -1.22 17.79 -0.62
C TYR A 120 -2.12 18.94 -0.21
N TYR A 121 -3.19 18.62 0.52
CA TYR A 121 -4.03 19.60 1.19
C TYR A 121 -3.37 20.00 2.51
N HIS A 122 -2.94 21.26 2.62
CA HIS A 122 -2.45 21.83 3.88
C HIS A 122 -3.58 22.51 4.65
N ASN A 123 -4.35 23.35 3.97
CA ASN A 123 -5.55 24.05 4.45
C ASN A 123 -6.33 24.63 3.25
N GLU A 124 -7.42 25.35 3.52
CA GLU A 124 -8.31 25.92 2.49
C GLU A 124 -7.62 26.89 1.52
N ASP A 125 -6.57 27.59 1.93
CA ASP A 125 -5.84 28.55 1.10
C ASP A 125 -4.58 27.95 0.49
N SER A 126 -4.29 26.67 0.78
CA SER A 126 -3.02 26.03 0.43
C SER A 126 -3.20 24.55 0.11
N ILE A 127 -3.54 24.31 -1.15
CA ILE A 127 -3.62 22.98 -1.75
C ILE A 127 -2.53 22.89 -2.82
N PHE A 128 -1.54 22.03 -2.58
CA PHE A 128 -0.45 21.82 -3.51
C PHE A 128 -0.81 20.75 -4.53
N ILE A 129 -0.62 21.04 -5.83
CA ILE A 129 -0.75 20.05 -6.89
C ILE A 129 0.62 19.86 -7.55
N PHE A 130 1.11 18.62 -7.53
CA PHE A 130 2.45 18.28 -8.02
C PHE A 130 2.40 17.79 -9.47
N PRO A 131 3.25 18.28 -10.38
CA PRO A 131 3.31 17.78 -11.76
C PRO A 131 3.91 16.38 -11.85
N GLN A 132 3.62 15.64 -12.92
CA GLN A 132 4.22 14.33 -13.18
C GLN A 132 5.72 14.41 -13.47
N MET A 133 6.50 13.58 -12.76
CA MET A 133 7.95 13.40 -12.96
C MET A 133 8.78 14.68 -12.78
N THR A 134 8.26 15.70 -12.09
CA THR A 134 8.96 16.93 -11.74
C THR A 134 8.21 17.70 -10.67
N LEU A 135 8.91 18.40 -9.77
CA LEU A 135 8.26 19.41 -8.91
C LEU A 135 8.24 20.81 -9.54
N ASN A 136 8.91 20.99 -10.68
CA ASN A 136 8.89 22.26 -11.40
C ASN A 136 7.49 22.54 -11.94
N GLY A 137 6.94 23.71 -11.62
CA GLY A 137 5.57 24.07 -11.99
C GLY A 137 4.52 23.58 -11.00
N THR A 138 4.91 23.15 -9.79
CA THR A 138 3.97 22.88 -8.68
C THR A 138 3.04 24.07 -8.48
N LEU A 139 1.74 23.79 -8.41
CA LEU A 139 0.70 24.78 -8.24
C LEU A 139 0.28 24.84 -6.77
N LEU A 140 0.03 26.04 -6.27
CA LEU A 140 -0.64 26.30 -5.01
C LEU A 140 -2.02 26.86 -5.33
N LEU A 141 -3.05 26.14 -4.93
CA LEU A 141 -4.45 26.51 -5.13
C LEU A 141 -5.11 26.83 -3.78
N ASP A 142 -6.17 27.63 -3.82
CA ASP A 142 -7.16 27.66 -2.73
C ASP A 142 -8.28 26.62 -2.96
N LYS A 143 -9.23 26.54 -2.03
CA LYS A 143 -10.37 25.60 -2.07
C LYS A 143 -11.35 25.86 -3.23
N ASN A 144 -11.32 27.05 -3.81
CA ASN A 144 -12.12 27.39 -4.99
C ASN A 144 -11.39 27.02 -6.30
N GLY A 145 -10.14 26.55 -6.20
CA GLY A 145 -9.31 26.20 -7.33
C GLY A 145 -8.62 27.39 -7.98
N GLU A 146 -8.54 28.55 -7.32
CA GLU A 146 -7.76 29.68 -7.83
C GLU A 146 -6.28 29.50 -7.59
N ILE A 147 -5.46 29.80 -8.61
CA ILE A 147 -4.00 29.64 -8.54
C ILE A 147 -3.42 30.81 -7.74
N GLN A 148 -3.00 30.51 -6.51
CA GLN A 148 -2.31 31.46 -5.64
C GLN A 148 -0.84 31.63 -6.04
N LYS A 149 -0.18 30.54 -6.47
CA LYS A 149 1.22 30.57 -6.91
C LYS A 149 1.56 29.39 -7.81
N LYS A 150 2.51 29.61 -8.72
CA LYS A 150 3.21 28.55 -9.47
C LYS A 150 4.69 28.59 -9.12
N TYR A 151 5.21 27.50 -8.57
CA TYR A 151 6.61 27.39 -8.16
C TYR A 151 7.49 26.97 -9.32
N LEU A 152 8.64 27.63 -9.47
CA LEU A 152 9.66 27.29 -10.46
C LEU A 152 10.79 26.54 -9.76
N LEU A 153 10.68 25.22 -9.67
CA LEU A 153 11.57 24.34 -8.94
C LEU A 153 12.37 23.49 -9.94
N PRO A 154 13.46 24.01 -10.53
CA PRO A 154 14.19 23.30 -11.56
C PRO A 154 14.72 21.96 -11.03
N ILE A 155 14.78 20.95 -11.90
CA ILE A 155 15.37 19.67 -11.56
C ILE A 155 16.87 19.89 -11.28
N PRO A 156 17.40 19.44 -10.14
CA PRO A 156 18.83 19.58 -9.83
C PRO A 156 19.70 18.85 -10.84
N GLU A 157 20.84 19.45 -11.21
CA GLU A 157 21.83 18.83 -12.09
C GLU A 157 22.39 17.52 -11.52
N ASP A 158 22.48 17.42 -10.18
CA ASP A 158 22.97 16.24 -9.46
C ASP A 158 21.89 15.15 -9.28
N SER A 159 20.72 15.32 -9.88
CA SER A 159 19.70 14.28 -9.91
C SER A 159 20.19 13.05 -10.69
N ASN A 160 19.78 11.86 -10.25
CA ASN A 160 20.10 10.60 -10.93
C ASN A 160 19.58 10.53 -12.38
N HIS A 161 18.62 11.40 -12.72
CA HIS A 161 18.02 11.48 -14.03
C HIS A 161 17.73 12.96 -14.35
N PRO A 162 18.64 13.67 -15.04
CA PRO A 162 18.57 15.13 -15.20
C PRO A 162 17.34 15.65 -15.95
N LEU A 163 16.60 14.74 -16.61
CA LEU A 163 15.37 15.04 -17.34
C LEU A 163 14.09 14.73 -16.55
N ALA A 164 14.17 14.02 -15.42
CA ALA A 164 12.99 13.57 -14.68
C ALA A 164 13.27 13.33 -13.20
N LEU A 165 12.37 13.81 -12.36
CA LEU A 165 12.38 13.61 -10.92
C LEU A 165 11.16 12.79 -10.52
N ASN A 166 11.33 11.47 -10.38
CA ASN A 166 10.23 10.58 -10.00
C ASN A 166 9.90 10.76 -8.51
N HIS A 167 8.99 11.68 -8.20
CA HIS A 167 8.39 11.81 -6.87
C HIS A 167 7.03 11.09 -6.87
N PRO A 168 6.86 9.93 -6.21
CA PRO A 168 5.61 9.18 -6.31
C PRO A 168 4.38 10.01 -5.87
N SER A 169 4.51 10.79 -4.78
CA SER A 169 3.44 11.61 -4.19
C SER A 169 2.10 10.86 -4.02
N VAL A 170 2.19 9.59 -3.61
CA VAL A 170 1.03 8.71 -3.37
C VAL A 170 0.72 8.64 -1.87
N PRO A 171 -0.48 8.20 -1.44
CA PRO A 171 -0.82 8.12 -0.01
C PRO A 171 0.15 7.30 0.84
N SER A 172 0.85 6.31 0.27
CA SER A 172 1.87 5.52 0.97
C SER A 172 3.26 6.16 1.05
N SER A 173 3.48 7.25 0.32
CA SER A 173 4.70 8.05 0.31
C SER A 173 4.35 9.49 -0.10
N PRO A 174 3.57 10.21 0.73
CA PRO A 174 2.97 11.48 0.35
C PRO A 174 4.03 12.56 0.31
N THR A 175 4.00 13.46 -0.67
CA THR A 175 4.79 14.71 -0.59
C THR A 175 4.04 15.66 0.34
N ILE A 176 4.74 16.20 1.35
CA ILE A 176 4.09 17.07 2.35
C ILE A 176 4.69 18.45 2.36
N TYR A 177 3.93 19.40 2.86
CA TYR A 177 4.39 20.75 3.16
C TYR A 177 4.68 20.92 4.66
N HIS A 178 5.83 21.53 4.98
CA HIS A 178 6.19 21.98 6.32
C HIS A 178 7.15 23.17 6.23
N GLU A 179 6.87 24.27 6.93
CA GLU A 179 7.74 25.46 7.04
C GLU A 179 8.35 25.94 5.71
N ASN A 180 7.51 26.23 4.71
CA ASN A 180 7.95 26.65 3.37
C ASN A 180 8.80 25.63 2.61
N LYS A 181 8.74 24.35 2.99
CA LYS A 181 9.44 23.27 2.29
C LYS A 181 8.47 22.18 1.90
N LEU A 182 8.72 21.58 0.72
CA LEU A 182 8.08 20.34 0.31
C LEU A 182 9.05 19.18 0.52
N TYR A 183 8.61 18.16 1.23
CA TYR A 183 9.41 16.97 1.49
C TYR A 183 8.89 15.84 0.61
N ALA A 184 9.71 15.28 -0.29
CA ALA A 184 9.29 14.26 -1.26
C ALA A 184 10.25 13.06 -1.28
N ALA A 185 9.70 11.86 -1.49
CA ALA A 185 10.50 10.68 -1.75
C ALA A 185 10.91 10.66 -3.23
N ILE A 186 12.04 10.02 -3.53
CA ILE A 186 12.49 9.79 -4.90
C ILE A 186 12.36 8.30 -5.21
N GLY A 187 11.53 7.97 -6.18
CA GLY A 187 11.44 6.64 -6.75
C GLY A 187 12.61 6.36 -7.70
N SER A 188 13.30 5.24 -7.52
CA SER A 188 14.34 4.82 -8.46
C SER A 188 13.73 4.50 -9.84
N LEU A 189 14.33 5.06 -10.90
CA LEU A 189 14.05 4.66 -12.29
C LEU A 189 14.97 3.51 -12.75
N LYS A 190 15.93 3.10 -11.91
CA LYS A 190 16.83 1.97 -12.16
C LYS A 190 16.21 0.69 -11.62
N SER A 191 16.40 -0.41 -12.35
CA SER A 191 16.00 -1.74 -11.90
C SER A 191 16.85 -2.20 -10.71
N SER A 192 16.20 -2.63 -9.63
CA SER A 192 16.84 -3.22 -8.44
C SER A 192 17.27 -4.69 -8.62
N SER A 193 16.94 -5.32 -9.75
CA SER A 193 17.37 -6.69 -10.05
C SER A 193 18.61 -6.76 -10.94
N HIS A 194 19.04 -5.65 -11.56
CA HIS A 194 20.15 -5.62 -12.51
C HIS A 194 21.44 -5.05 -11.91
N GLY A 195 22.55 -5.21 -12.62
CA GLY A 195 23.84 -4.64 -12.23
C GLY A 195 24.30 -5.14 -10.85
N ASN A 196 24.57 -4.20 -9.94
CA ASN A 196 24.98 -4.51 -8.56
C ASN A 196 23.78 -4.57 -7.58
N GLY A 197 22.54 -4.57 -8.07
CA GLY A 197 21.34 -4.53 -7.23
C GLY A 197 21.08 -3.12 -6.70
N ILE A 198 20.66 -3.02 -5.45
CA ILE A 198 20.35 -1.73 -4.82
C ILE A 198 21.65 -0.98 -4.44
N ASP A 199 21.94 0.09 -5.18
CA ASP A 199 23.11 0.94 -4.93
C ASP A 199 22.98 1.66 -3.57
N PRO A 200 23.95 1.49 -2.64
CA PRO A 200 24.00 2.19 -1.35
C PRO A 200 23.95 3.72 -1.43
N ASN A 201 24.30 4.30 -2.59
CA ASN A 201 24.30 5.74 -2.82
C ASN A 201 23.05 6.24 -3.55
N THR A 202 22.05 5.37 -3.77
CA THR A 202 20.76 5.76 -4.34
C THR A 202 20.14 6.88 -3.50
N LYS A 203 19.82 7.99 -4.17
CA LYS A 203 19.09 9.11 -3.60
C LYS A 203 17.62 8.74 -3.54
N ILE A 204 17.04 8.78 -2.35
CA ILE A 204 15.66 8.35 -2.10
C ILE A 204 14.78 9.48 -1.57
N TYR A 205 15.32 10.69 -1.44
CA TYR A 205 14.64 11.79 -0.79
C TYR A 205 15.13 13.14 -1.30
N LEU A 206 14.23 14.12 -1.33
CA LEU A 206 14.53 15.53 -1.58
C LEU A 206 13.69 16.46 -0.72
N VAL A 207 14.15 17.71 -0.65
CA VAL A 207 13.43 18.84 -0.08
C VAL A 207 13.37 19.96 -1.11
N ALA A 208 12.20 20.47 -1.43
CA ALA A 208 12.06 21.68 -2.22
C ALA A 208 11.85 22.88 -1.30
N ASP A 209 12.78 23.84 -1.31
CA ASP A 209 12.67 25.11 -0.61
C ASP A 209 11.83 26.08 -1.45
N LEU A 210 10.65 26.43 -0.94
CA LEU A 210 9.68 27.26 -1.63
C LEU A 210 9.95 28.77 -1.53
N LEU A 211 10.84 29.19 -0.62
CA LEU A 211 11.30 30.57 -0.51
C LEU A 211 12.39 30.85 -1.54
N ASN A 212 13.35 29.93 -1.64
CA ASN A 212 14.49 30.03 -2.55
C ASN A 212 14.23 29.44 -3.94
N ASN A 213 13.10 28.74 -4.12
CA ASN A 213 12.75 28.02 -5.35
C ASN A 213 13.83 27.00 -5.76
N GLU A 214 14.32 26.23 -4.80
CA GLU A 214 15.41 25.27 -4.98
C GLU A 214 14.97 23.85 -4.62
N ILE A 215 15.47 22.85 -5.33
CA ILE A 215 15.35 21.45 -4.94
C ILE A 215 16.70 20.98 -4.42
N ILE A 216 16.70 20.46 -3.19
CA ILE A 216 17.88 19.91 -2.52
C ILE A 216 17.72 18.40 -2.44
N ILE A 217 18.61 17.67 -3.10
CA ILE A 217 18.65 16.21 -2.99
C ILE A 217 19.29 15.83 -1.64
N ASN A 218 18.54 15.09 -0.83
CA ASN A 218 19.06 14.65 0.46
C ASN A 218 20.06 13.50 0.27
N ASN A 219 21.22 13.66 0.90
CA ASN A 219 22.34 12.72 0.80
C ASN A 219 22.54 11.87 2.05
N THR A 220 21.80 12.16 3.14
CA THR A 220 21.94 11.51 4.45
C THR A 220 21.06 10.28 4.55
N LEU A 221 19.80 10.38 4.09
CA LEU A 221 18.84 9.28 4.07
C LEU A 221 19.16 8.33 2.91
N LYS A 222 19.44 7.08 3.26
CA LYS A 222 19.82 6.01 2.32
C LYS A 222 19.02 4.76 2.63
N TYR A 223 19.01 3.80 1.71
CA TYR A 223 18.53 2.46 2.04
C TYR A 223 19.33 1.89 3.24
N PRO A 224 18.68 1.16 4.16
CA PRO A 224 19.36 0.45 5.22
C PRO A 224 20.43 -0.51 4.68
N LYS A 225 21.48 -0.77 5.46
CA LYS A 225 22.59 -1.66 5.04
C LYS A 225 22.12 -3.04 4.59
N SER A 226 21.02 -3.54 5.15
CA SER A 226 20.39 -4.81 4.79
C SER A 226 19.85 -4.88 3.36
N TYR A 227 19.72 -3.75 2.66
CA TYR A 227 19.35 -3.66 1.24
C TYR A 227 20.57 -3.56 0.31
N HIS A 228 21.75 -3.18 0.82
CA HIS A 228 22.88 -2.81 -0.02
C HIS A 228 23.38 -3.97 -0.88
N ASN A 229 23.47 -3.74 -2.19
CA ASN A 229 23.92 -4.69 -3.20
C ASN A 229 23.08 -5.98 -3.29
N ARG A 230 21.84 -5.94 -2.83
CA ARG A 230 20.90 -7.07 -2.91
C ARG A 230 19.96 -6.90 -4.08
N TYR A 231 19.40 -8.02 -4.53
CA TYR A 231 18.48 -8.07 -5.66
C TYR A 231 17.04 -8.25 -5.21
N THR A 232 16.15 -7.36 -5.65
CA THR A 232 14.70 -7.47 -5.41
C THR A 232 13.90 -6.75 -6.50
N THR A 233 12.58 -6.72 -6.38
CA THR A 233 11.69 -6.03 -7.32
C THR A 233 11.66 -4.53 -7.05
N ASN A 234 11.35 -3.73 -8.08
CA ASN A 234 11.18 -2.28 -7.91
C ASN A 234 10.06 -1.94 -6.92
N HIS A 235 9.07 -2.82 -6.75
CA HIS A 235 8.00 -2.68 -5.76
C HIS A 235 8.57 -2.68 -4.34
N HIS A 236 9.48 -3.62 -4.04
CA HIS A 236 10.03 -3.83 -2.70
C HIS A 236 11.13 -2.83 -2.27
N ILE A 237 11.52 -1.93 -3.17
CA ILE A 237 12.42 -0.81 -2.85
C ILE A 237 11.68 0.52 -2.69
N THR A 238 10.35 0.55 -2.88
CA THR A 238 9.59 1.80 -2.70
C THR A 238 9.74 2.30 -1.26
N LEU A 239 10.16 3.55 -1.07
CA LEU A 239 10.22 4.17 0.24
C LEU A 239 8.79 4.51 0.71
N LEU A 240 8.24 3.67 1.59
CA LEU A 240 6.98 3.92 2.25
C LEU A 240 7.24 4.76 3.49
N ARG A 241 6.41 5.79 3.70
CA ARG A 241 6.63 6.74 4.78
C ARG A 241 5.35 7.37 5.28
N GLU A 242 5.39 7.75 6.55
CA GLU A 242 4.33 8.48 7.22
C GLU A 242 4.93 9.69 7.95
N TYR A 243 4.22 10.81 7.94
CA TYR A 243 4.58 12.00 8.68
C TYR A 243 3.67 12.15 9.88
N VAL A 244 4.26 12.32 11.05
CA VAL A 244 3.50 12.44 12.29
C VAL A 244 3.64 13.85 12.83
N LYS A 245 2.53 14.59 12.79
CA LYS A 245 2.38 15.92 13.41
C LYS A 245 3.45 16.95 13.02
N ASN A 246 4.06 16.82 11.84
CA ASN A 246 5.19 17.65 11.41
C ASN A 246 6.43 17.58 12.32
N GLU A 247 6.54 16.56 13.18
CA GLU A 247 7.67 16.40 14.10
C GLU A 247 8.68 15.37 13.57
N PHE A 248 8.17 14.24 13.07
CA PHE A 248 9.02 13.14 12.62
C PHE A 248 8.46 12.41 11.41
N ILE A 249 9.40 11.77 10.70
CA ILE A 249 9.19 10.97 9.52
C ILE A 249 9.45 9.52 9.88
N ILE A 250 8.46 8.66 9.68
CA ILE A 250 8.63 7.23 9.87
C ILE A 250 8.81 6.59 8.50
N SER A 251 9.94 5.91 8.28
CA SER A 251 10.21 5.12 7.10
C SER A 251 9.93 3.63 7.37
N SER A 252 9.10 3.02 6.53
CA SER A 252 8.77 1.59 6.56
C SER A 252 9.27 0.94 5.26
N TYR A 253 10.39 0.21 5.34
CA TYR A 253 10.92 -0.48 4.17
C TYR A 253 10.17 -1.81 3.95
N PRO A 254 9.77 -2.16 2.71
CA PRO A 254 8.95 -3.35 2.45
C PRO A 254 9.55 -4.68 2.93
N LEU A 255 10.87 -4.79 3.05
CA LEU A 255 11.57 -6.03 3.38
C LEU A 255 12.29 -5.97 4.73
N LEU A 256 11.84 -5.13 5.67
CA LEU A 256 12.39 -5.07 7.02
C LEU A 256 11.32 -4.95 8.11
N ASP A 257 11.52 -5.72 9.18
CA ASP A 257 10.70 -5.64 10.39
C ASP A 257 10.78 -4.27 11.08
N SER A 258 11.85 -3.52 10.85
CA SER A 258 12.12 -2.27 11.55
C SER A 258 11.50 -1.04 10.86
N LEU A 259 10.93 -0.16 11.67
CA LEU A 259 10.58 1.21 11.36
C LEU A 259 11.75 2.13 11.74
N TYR A 260 12.07 3.10 10.88
CA TYR A 260 13.13 4.08 11.11
C TYR A 260 12.50 5.45 11.29
N ILE A 261 12.74 6.07 12.45
CA ILE A 261 12.12 7.33 12.85
C ILE A 261 13.18 8.42 12.76
N HIS A 262 12.92 9.43 11.95
CA HIS A 262 13.81 10.57 11.76
C HIS A 262 13.10 11.88 12.13
N ASP A 263 13.86 12.89 12.55
CA ASP A 263 13.36 14.26 12.58
C ASP A 263 13.20 14.83 11.15
N MET A 264 12.74 16.08 11.05
CA MET A 264 12.58 16.78 9.76
C MET A 264 13.91 17.15 9.08
N ASP A 265 15.05 17.05 9.78
CA ASP A 265 16.40 17.22 9.24
C ASP A 265 17.06 15.87 8.86
N PHE A 266 16.29 14.78 8.91
CA PHE A 266 16.71 13.41 8.60
C PHE A 266 17.72 12.80 9.56
N ASN A 267 17.85 13.33 10.79
CA ASN A 267 18.63 12.65 11.82
C ASN A 267 17.83 11.45 12.34
N LEU A 268 18.46 10.27 12.41
CA LEU A 268 17.83 9.08 12.96
C LEU A 268 17.65 9.24 14.48
N LEU A 269 16.40 9.32 14.92
CA LEU A 269 16.03 9.42 16.33
C LEU A 269 15.96 8.05 16.99
N SER A 270 15.34 7.07 16.31
CA SER A 270 15.17 5.72 16.84
C SER A 270 14.85 4.72 15.73
N THR A 271 15.17 3.45 15.99
CA THR A 271 14.71 2.29 15.22
C THR A 271 13.78 1.45 16.08
N LYS A 272 12.61 1.06 15.58
CA LYS A 272 11.61 0.28 16.32
C LYS A 272 11.25 -0.98 15.54
N VAL A 273 11.23 -2.13 16.19
CA VAL A 273 10.84 -3.40 15.55
C VAL A 273 9.32 -3.54 15.58
N ALA A 274 8.69 -3.62 14.42
CA ALA A 274 7.26 -3.85 14.23
C ALA A 274 7.06 -5.07 13.32
N LYS A 275 7.37 -6.24 13.87
CA LYS A 275 7.44 -7.51 13.14
C LYS A 275 6.07 -8.14 12.93
N SER A 276 5.80 -8.55 11.70
CA SER A 276 4.67 -9.40 11.31
C SER A 276 5.00 -10.88 11.52
N LYS A 277 4.00 -11.69 11.89
CA LYS A 277 4.14 -13.15 11.91
C LYS A 277 4.22 -13.77 10.50
N PHE A 278 3.81 -13.04 9.46
CA PHE A 278 3.80 -13.52 8.06
C PHE A 278 5.06 -13.15 7.28
N PHE A 279 5.95 -12.31 7.84
CA PHE A 279 7.18 -11.91 7.19
C PHE A 279 8.36 -12.77 7.66
N GLU A 280 8.98 -13.48 6.71
CA GLU A 280 10.06 -14.43 6.98
C GLU A 280 11.48 -13.83 6.80
N GLY A 281 11.57 -12.52 6.53
CA GLY A 281 12.84 -11.87 6.23
C GLY A 281 13.01 -11.54 4.74
N PHE A 282 13.96 -10.64 4.45
CA PHE A 282 14.31 -10.27 3.08
C PHE A 282 14.92 -11.47 2.34
N LYS A 283 14.18 -12.02 1.38
CA LYS A 283 14.63 -12.99 0.38
C LYS A 283 15.04 -12.28 -0.92
N GLU A 284 16.21 -12.61 -1.45
CA GLU A 284 16.65 -12.03 -2.72
C GLU A 284 16.06 -12.78 -3.90
N ILE A 285 15.75 -12.02 -4.95
CA ILE A 285 15.38 -12.57 -6.24
C ILE A 285 16.64 -12.80 -7.08
N PRO A 286 16.61 -13.65 -8.11
CA PRO A 286 17.74 -13.85 -9.01
C PRO A 286 18.22 -12.55 -9.66
N LYS A 287 19.54 -12.39 -9.75
CA LYS A 287 20.16 -11.30 -10.52
C LYS A 287 19.67 -11.32 -11.98
N ASN A 288 19.46 -10.13 -12.54
CA ASN A 288 18.92 -9.89 -13.88
C ASN A 288 17.53 -10.51 -14.08
N THR A 289 16.73 -10.66 -13.01
CA THR A 289 15.31 -11.01 -13.16
C THR A 289 14.62 -9.95 -14.04
N PRO A 290 13.98 -10.35 -15.15
CA PRO A 290 13.23 -9.44 -16.01
C PRO A 290 12.03 -8.83 -15.26
N VAL A 291 11.65 -7.60 -15.62
CA VAL A 291 10.59 -6.86 -14.92
C VAL A 291 9.24 -7.57 -15.03
N GLU A 292 8.97 -8.20 -16.17
CA GLU A 292 7.78 -9.03 -16.42
C GLU A 292 7.65 -10.21 -15.44
N ASN A 293 8.76 -10.66 -14.85
CA ASN A 293 8.77 -11.74 -13.85
C ASN A 293 8.65 -11.21 -12.41
N TYR A 294 8.59 -9.90 -12.18
CA TYR A 294 8.47 -9.35 -10.82
C TYR A 294 7.17 -9.76 -10.14
N THR A 295 6.07 -9.88 -10.90
CA THR A 295 4.76 -10.29 -10.36
C THR A 295 4.86 -11.58 -9.55
N LYS A 296 5.64 -12.57 -10.03
CA LYS A 296 5.87 -13.83 -9.31
C LYS A 296 6.39 -13.61 -7.90
N TYR A 297 7.33 -12.70 -7.71
CA TYR A 297 7.94 -12.42 -6.41
C TYR A 297 7.04 -11.52 -5.55
N ILE A 298 6.34 -10.55 -6.15
CA ILE A 298 5.40 -9.68 -5.43
C ILE A 298 4.20 -10.49 -4.91
N VAL A 299 3.74 -11.50 -5.65
CA VAL A 299 2.64 -12.39 -5.22
C VAL A 299 3.12 -13.41 -4.19
N SER A 300 4.33 -13.95 -4.35
CA SER A 300 4.79 -15.08 -3.52
C SER A 300 5.51 -14.70 -2.24
N GLU A 301 6.06 -13.49 -2.15
CA GLU A 301 6.80 -13.04 -0.98
C GLU A 301 5.96 -12.07 -0.13
N SER A 302 5.86 -12.34 1.18
CA SER A 302 5.27 -11.37 2.10
C SER A 302 6.14 -10.12 2.18
N SER A 303 5.53 -8.95 2.23
CA SER A 303 6.23 -7.68 2.37
C SER A 303 5.41 -6.65 3.13
N TYR A 304 6.08 -5.73 3.81
CA TYR A 304 5.45 -4.60 4.47
C TYR A 304 4.93 -3.60 3.45
N GLY A 305 3.71 -3.14 3.68
CA GLY A 305 3.05 -2.09 2.94
C GLY A 305 3.00 -0.79 3.73
N ARG A 306 2.02 0.04 3.37
CA ARG A 306 1.80 1.38 3.92
C ARG A 306 1.77 1.36 5.46
N LEU A 307 2.30 2.42 6.05
CA LEU A 307 2.11 2.75 7.46
C LEU A 307 1.17 3.95 7.52
N ILE A 308 0.17 3.92 8.40
CA ILE A 308 -0.76 5.04 8.61
C ILE A 308 -0.79 5.36 10.10
N TYR A 309 -0.65 6.63 10.45
CA TYR A 309 -0.85 7.09 11.82
C TYR A 309 -2.32 7.44 12.05
N ASP A 310 -2.89 6.96 13.15
CA ASP A 310 -4.21 7.34 13.61
C ASP A 310 -4.10 8.47 14.64
N PRO A 311 -4.39 9.73 14.28
CA PRO A 311 -4.25 10.85 15.21
C PRO A 311 -5.30 10.85 16.32
N TYR A 312 -6.45 10.20 16.12
CA TYR A 312 -7.57 10.17 17.06
C TYR A 312 -7.30 9.19 18.20
N LYS A 313 -6.73 8.02 17.86
CA LYS A 313 -6.46 6.92 18.80
C LYS A 313 -4.98 6.81 19.20
N LYS A 314 -4.10 7.57 18.52
CA LYS A 314 -2.64 7.53 18.69
C LYS A 314 -2.08 6.12 18.46
N LEU A 315 -2.61 5.45 17.45
CA LEU A 315 -2.20 4.13 17.00
C LEU A 315 -1.46 4.24 15.66
N TYR A 316 -0.73 3.20 15.30
CA TYR A 316 -0.20 3.04 13.94
C TYR A 316 -0.71 1.76 13.31
N TYR A 317 -1.11 1.85 12.05
CA TYR A 317 -1.55 0.73 11.24
C TYR A 317 -0.50 0.43 10.18
N ARG A 318 0.25 -0.67 10.34
CA ARG A 318 1.25 -1.12 9.37
C ARG A 318 0.70 -2.29 8.58
N PHE A 319 0.53 -2.10 7.28
CA PHE A 319 0.01 -3.15 6.39
C PHE A 319 1.11 -4.15 6.04
N VAL A 320 0.72 -5.39 5.78
CA VAL A 320 1.60 -6.46 5.30
C VAL A 320 0.87 -7.22 4.23
N LEU A 321 1.42 -7.26 3.02
CA LEU A 321 0.95 -8.17 1.99
C LEU A 321 1.40 -9.58 2.36
N ILE A 322 0.47 -10.54 2.43
CA ILE A 322 0.79 -11.93 2.76
C ILE A 322 1.08 -12.67 1.46
N GLY A 323 2.29 -13.24 1.34
CA GLY A 323 2.68 -14.04 0.19
C GLY A 323 1.80 -15.28 0.04
N ARG A 324 1.56 -15.70 -1.20
CA ARG A 324 0.81 -16.93 -1.53
C ARG A 324 1.46 -17.67 -2.67
N PHE A 325 1.01 -18.91 -2.92
CA PHE A 325 1.42 -19.62 -4.11
C PHE A 325 1.09 -18.82 -5.38
N PHE A 326 2.05 -18.73 -6.30
CA PHE A 326 1.90 -18.09 -7.59
C PHE A 326 1.41 -19.11 -8.62
N ASP A 327 0.21 -18.91 -9.16
CA ASP A 327 -0.33 -19.76 -10.22
C ASP A 327 -0.09 -19.10 -11.58
N GLU A 328 0.72 -19.73 -12.43
CA GLU A 328 1.06 -19.20 -13.76
C GLU A 328 -0.17 -19.00 -14.66
N ASN A 329 -1.26 -19.74 -14.44
CA ASN A 329 -2.48 -19.63 -15.24
C ASN A 329 -3.39 -18.50 -14.75
N GLU A 330 -3.36 -18.17 -13.46
CA GLU A 330 -4.27 -17.18 -12.86
C GLU A 330 -3.58 -15.84 -12.55
N ASP A 331 -2.25 -15.81 -12.40
CA ASP A 331 -1.50 -14.68 -11.84
C ASP A 331 -0.53 -14.01 -12.81
N SER A 332 -0.79 -14.13 -14.11
CA SER A 332 0.05 -13.53 -15.15
C SER A 332 -0.06 -11.99 -15.23
N GLU A 333 -1.03 -11.39 -14.55
CA GLU A 333 -1.28 -9.95 -14.57
C GLU A 333 -0.47 -9.21 -13.50
N SER A 334 -0.02 -7.98 -13.81
CA SER A 334 0.70 -7.14 -12.83
C SER A 334 -0.11 -6.83 -11.56
N ILE A 335 -1.43 -6.92 -11.64
CA ILE A 335 -2.36 -6.66 -10.54
C ILE A 335 -2.68 -7.90 -9.69
N SER A 336 -2.15 -9.09 -10.00
CA SER A 336 -2.51 -10.34 -9.32
C SER A 336 -2.15 -10.37 -7.82
N SER A 337 -1.26 -9.49 -7.38
CA SER A 337 -0.99 -9.26 -5.95
C SER A 337 -2.19 -8.71 -5.19
N ARG A 338 -3.17 -8.09 -5.87
CA ARG A 338 -4.43 -7.63 -5.26
C ARG A 338 -5.34 -8.78 -4.80
N LYS A 339 -5.07 -10.02 -5.23
CA LYS A 339 -5.75 -11.22 -4.73
C LYS A 339 -5.19 -11.70 -3.39
N ASN A 340 -3.99 -11.26 -3.01
CA ASN A 340 -3.36 -11.69 -1.78
C ASN A 340 -4.15 -11.19 -0.57
N ASN A 341 -4.25 -12.03 0.44
CA ASN A 341 -4.61 -11.56 1.77
C ASN A 341 -3.56 -10.56 2.25
N PHE A 342 -3.95 -9.69 3.16
CA PHE A 342 -3.03 -8.80 3.85
C PHE A 342 -3.33 -8.83 5.34
N SER A 343 -2.36 -8.46 6.17
CA SER A 343 -2.62 -8.16 7.57
C SER A 343 -2.38 -6.69 7.88
N VAL A 344 -2.98 -6.23 8.98
CA VAL A 344 -2.72 -4.92 9.57
C VAL A 344 -2.19 -5.14 10.98
N LEU A 345 -0.95 -4.70 11.21
CA LEU A 345 -0.38 -4.59 12.54
C LEU A 345 -0.95 -3.32 13.18
N VAL A 346 -1.56 -3.46 14.34
CA VAL A 346 -2.00 -2.37 15.20
C VAL A 346 -0.94 -2.15 16.25
N LEU A 347 -0.26 -1.00 16.18
CA LEU A 347 0.82 -0.63 17.09
C LEU A 347 0.36 0.50 18.00
N ASN A 348 0.80 0.50 19.25
CA ASN A 348 0.60 1.64 20.15
C ASN A 348 1.53 2.81 19.82
N LYS A 349 1.40 3.92 20.55
CA LYS A 349 2.24 5.12 20.41
C LYS A 349 3.75 4.87 20.54
N ASP A 350 4.15 3.80 21.22
CA ASP A 350 5.54 3.41 21.48
C ASP A 350 6.06 2.36 20.46
N PHE A 351 5.24 2.07 19.44
CA PHE A 351 5.45 1.09 18.36
C PHE A 351 5.43 -0.37 18.82
N GLU A 352 4.84 -0.65 19.98
CA GLU A 352 4.64 -2.02 20.45
C GLU A 352 3.41 -2.63 19.76
N LEU A 353 3.56 -3.88 19.32
CA LEU A 353 2.48 -4.61 18.65
C LEU A 353 1.38 -4.96 19.64
N LEU A 354 0.19 -4.40 19.42
CA LEU A 354 -1.02 -4.75 20.17
C LEU A 354 -1.72 -5.95 19.53
N ASN A 355 -1.84 -5.93 18.20
CA ASN A 355 -2.50 -7.01 17.47
C ASN A 355 -2.09 -7.07 15.99
N GLU A 356 -2.30 -8.20 15.34
CA GLU A 356 -2.17 -8.38 13.90
C GLU A 356 -3.43 -9.06 13.35
N ILE A 357 -4.20 -8.33 12.55
CA ILE A 357 -5.49 -8.79 12.01
C ILE A 357 -5.34 -9.11 10.52
N VAL A 358 -5.84 -10.27 10.08
CA VAL A 358 -5.81 -10.69 8.68
C VAL A 358 -7.09 -10.26 7.97
N PHE A 359 -6.92 -9.69 6.78
CA PHE A 359 -7.99 -9.26 5.89
C PHE A 359 -7.98 -10.12 4.62
N PRO A 360 -9.16 -10.43 4.07
CA PRO A 360 -9.25 -11.16 2.82
C PRO A 360 -8.72 -10.32 1.65
N GLY A 361 -8.01 -10.97 0.74
CA GLY A 361 -7.66 -10.42 -0.56
C GLY A 361 -8.89 -10.24 -1.45
N SER A 362 -8.67 -9.69 -2.65
CA SER A 362 -9.72 -9.49 -3.67
C SER A 362 -10.92 -8.63 -3.24
N THR A 363 -10.88 -8.02 -2.04
CA THR A 363 -11.98 -7.25 -1.48
C THR A 363 -11.59 -5.81 -1.29
N TYR A 364 -10.55 -5.56 -0.48
CA TYR A 364 -10.11 -4.21 -0.15
C TYR A 364 -8.93 -3.74 -1.01
N SER A 365 -8.80 -2.42 -1.17
CA SER A 365 -7.56 -1.78 -1.60
C SER A 365 -6.84 -1.18 -0.39
N ASN A 366 -5.73 -1.80 0.00
CA ASN A 366 -4.90 -1.33 1.12
C ASN A 366 -4.17 -0.01 0.83
N TYR A 367 -3.91 0.31 -0.44
CA TYR A 367 -3.24 1.56 -0.81
C TYR A 367 -4.13 2.79 -0.63
N SER A 368 -5.45 2.60 -0.76
CA SER A 368 -6.48 3.64 -0.63
C SER A 368 -7.15 3.67 0.75
N ALA A 369 -6.52 3.07 1.76
CA ALA A 369 -7.01 3.16 3.14
C ALA A 369 -6.81 4.57 3.71
N PHE A 370 -7.66 5.00 4.62
CA PHE A 370 -7.45 6.24 5.39
C PHE A 370 -7.97 6.08 6.82
N VAL A 371 -7.57 7.00 7.71
CA VAL A 371 -8.09 7.07 9.07
C VAL A 371 -9.05 8.24 9.17
N GLY A 372 -10.24 7.97 9.71
CA GLY A 372 -11.18 8.99 10.17
C GLY A 372 -11.53 8.80 11.64
N LYS A 373 -12.38 9.67 12.20
CA LYS A 373 -12.76 9.65 13.63
C LYS A 373 -13.27 8.29 14.12
N LYS A 374 -13.94 7.53 13.24
CA LYS A 374 -14.51 6.22 13.56
C LYS A 374 -13.46 5.09 13.54
N GLY A 375 -12.33 5.26 12.86
CA GLY A 375 -11.26 4.26 12.78
C GLY A 375 -10.59 4.18 11.41
N LEU A 376 -10.16 2.98 11.03
CA LEU A 376 -9.53 2.70 9.74
C LEU A 376 -10.61 2.40 8.69
N TYR A 377 -10.63 3.19 7.62
CA TYR A 377 -11.53 3.05 6.48
C TYR A 377 -10.81 2.28 5.38
N LEU A 378 -11.38 1.14 4.97
CA LEU A 378 -10.86 0.31 3.88
C LEU A 378 -11.86 0.24 2.72
N PRO A 379 -11.51 0.76 1.52
CA PRO A 379 -12.41 0.74 0.38
C PRO A 379 -12.50 -0.63 -0.27
N LYS A 380 -13.71 -1.01 -0.67
CA LYS A 380 -14.02 -2.20 -1.47
C LYS A 380 -13.89 -1.92 -2.97
N ILE A 381 -12.72 -1.41 -3.37
CA ILE A 381 -12.42 -0.99 -4.76
C ILE A 381 -11.41 -1.91 -5.45
N ASN A 382 -11.17 -3.09 -4.87
CA ASN A 382 -10.28 -4.07 -5.46
C ASN A 382 -10.83 -4.54 -6.82
N SER A 383 -9.98 -4.64 -7.84
CA SER A 383 -10.39 -5.05 -9.19
C SER A 383 -10.99 -6.46 -9.26
N TYR A 384 -10.72 -7.31 -8.26
CA TYR A 384 -11.29 -8.65 -8.16
C TYR A 384 -12.55 -8.71 -7.26
N TYR A 385 -13.01 -7.58 -6.74
CA TYR A 385 -14.19 -7.52 -5.90
C TYR A 385 -15.46 -7.70 -6.74
N LYS A 386 -16.23 -8.76 -6.46
CA LYS A 386 -17.38 -9.17 -7.28
C LYS A 386 -18.52 -8.15 -7.32
N ASN A 387 -18.62 -7.30 -6.30
CA ASN A 387 -19.67 -6.28 -6.20
C ASN A 387 -19.11 -4.88 -6.42
N LEU A 388 -18.03 -4.74 -7.19
CA LEU A 388 -17.52 -3.45 -7.61
C LEU A 388 -18.60 -2.72 -8.42
N SER A 389 -18.79 -1.44 -8.15
CA SER A 389 -19.80 -0.60 -8.80
C SER A 389 -19.14 0.66 -9.36
N GLU A 390 -19.62 1.11 -10.52
CA GLU A 390 -19.25 2.40 -11.10
C GLU A 390 -20.09 3.54 -10.51
N ASP A 391 -21.18 3.24 -9.81
CA ASP A 391 -22.12 4.22 -9.25
C ASP A 391 -21.82 4.59 -7.80
N TYR A 392 -21.04 3.79 -7.08
CA TYR A 392 -20.68 4.06 -5.68
C TYR A 392 -19.43 3.30 -5.23
N ILE A 393 -18.80 3.82 -4.17
CA ILE A 393 -17.74 3.17 -3.43
C ILE A 393 -18.23 2.87 -2.01
N THR A 394 -17.94 1.67 -1.52
CA THR A 394 -18.17 1.32 -0.11
C THR A 394 -16.84 1.21 0.62
N TYR A 395 -16.69 1.95 1.70
CA TYR A 395 -15.65 1.77 2.71
C TYR A 395 -16.23 1.00 3.89
N ASP A 396 -15.54 -0.05 4.32
CA ASP A 396 -15.78 -0.65 5.62
C ASP A 396 -14.91 0.04 6.67
N ILE A 397 -15.46 0.25 7.85
CA ILE A 397 -14.83 1.01 8.93
C ILE A 397 -14.50 0.05 10.07
N PHE A 398 -13.21 0.00 10.43
CA PHE A 398 -12.67 -0.89 11.44
C PHE A 398 -12.20 -0.09 12.66
N ASP A 399 -12.64 -0.52 13.84
CA ASP A 399 -12.23 0.03 15.13
C ASP A 399 -11.52 -1.02 15.98
N PHE A 400 -10.21 -0.85 16.16
CA PHE A 400 -9.38 -1.80 16.88
C PHE A 400 -9.36 -1.58 18.41
N GLU A 401 -9.79 -0.42 18.92
CA GLU A 401 -9.74 -0.12 20.36
C GLU A 401 -10.79 -0.88 21.17
N LYS A 402 -11.97 -1.15 20.60
CA LYS A 402 -13.08 -1.85 21.28
C LYS A 402 -12.68 -3.16 21.94
N LYS A 403 -11.60 -3.80 21.49
CA LYS A 403 -11.12 -5.07 22.02
C LYS A 403 -9.78 -4.97 22.76
N ILE A 404 -9.02 -3.89 22.61
CA ILE A 404 -7.78 -3.65 23.37
C ILE A 404 -8.10 -3.44 24.87
N VAL A 405 -9.26 -2.86 25.18
CA VAL A 405 -9.72 -2.61 26.57
C VAL A 405 -10.05 -3.92 27.33
N TYR A 406 -10.24 -5.06 26.65
CA TYR A 406 -10.65 -6.33 27.26
C TYR A 406 -9.52 -7.36 27.42
N GLN A 407 -8.26 -6.97 27.20
CA GLN A 407 -7.10 -7.87 27.33
C GLN A 407 -6.20 -7.58 28.54
N PHE A 408 -6.65 -6.75 29.50
CA PHE A 408 -5.97 -6.52 30.78
C PHE A 408 -6.78 -7.07 31.96
#